data_AF-A0A3M8K6E6-F1
#
_entry.id   AF-A0A3M8K6E6-F1
#
_cell.length_a   1.000
_cell.length_b   1.000
_cell.length_c   1.000
_cell.angle_alpha   90.00
_cell.angle_beta   90.00
_cell.angle_gamma   90.00
#
_symmetry.space_group_name_H-M   'P 1'
#
loop_
_entity.id
_entity.type
_entity.pdbx_description
1 polymer ?
#
loop_
_entity_poly.entity_id
_entity_poly.type
_entity_poly.pdbx_seq_one_letter_code
_entity_poly.pdbx_strand_id
1 'polypeptide(L)'
;MTPVNSRPLPPTKVRWAGVIAICQSLIGLGYAGILIVREFQGKEDPSLVSEGANIAWVGFGTAIFFIIIFGAVLAGAVSMMKGRKWGRGPVAMMEMILLLISYYMFSGGALWAALATAASALAALIFLFSPKSVDWAAENYRS
;
A
#
# COMPACT_ATOMS: atom_id res chain seq x y z
N MET A 1 9.32 32.47 23.92
CA MET A 1 9.44 32.04 22.51
C MET A 1 9.40 30.52 22.50
N THR A 2 8.27 29.92 22.12
CA THR A 2 8.20 28.45 21.98
C THR A 2 9.07 28.05 20.78
N PRO A 3 9.89 27.00 20.86
CA PRO A 3 10.65 26.56 19.72
C PRO A 3 9.65 26.10 18.65
N VAL A 4 9.58 26.83 17.55
CA VAL A 4 8.91 26.37 16.34
C VAL A 4 9.65 25.10 15.94
N ASN A 5 8.98 23.96 16.14
CA ASN A 5 9.51 22.64 15.83
C ASN A 5 9.56 22.53 14.29
N SER A 6 10.56 23.16 13.70
CA SER A 6 10.80 23.20 12.25
C SER A 6 11.39 21.85 11.84
N ARG A 7 10.57 20.80 11.85
CA ARG A 7 10.98 19.52 11.28
C ARG A 7 11.36 19.78 9.83
N PRO A 8 12.58 19.43 9.39
CA PRO A 8 12.98 19.60 8.00
C PRO A 8 11.97 18.87 7.12
N LEU A 9 11.34 19.63 6.21
CA LEU A 9 10.34 19.13 5.28
C LEU A 9 10.91 17.91 4.54
N PRO A 10 10.17 16.79 4.45
CA PRO A 10 10.69 15.60 3.79
C PRO A 10 11.03 15.91 2.33
N PRO A 11 12.16 15.40 1.79
CA PRO A 11 12.57 15.63 0.41
C PRO A 11 11.44 15.32 -0.58
N THR A 12 11.34 16.10 -1.66
CA THR A 12 10.26 15.97 -2.66
C THR A 12 10.08 14.53 -3.18
N LYS A 13 11.16 13.75 -3.30
CA LYS A 13 11.13 12.34 -3.71
C LYS A 13 10.36 11.45 -2.71
N VAL A 14 10.53 11.69 -1.41
CA VAL A 14 9.83 10.96 -0.32
C VAL A 14 8.32 11.26 -0.37
N ARG A 15 7.94 12.49 -0.72
CA ARG A 15 6.53 12.87 -0.90
C ARG A 15 5.89 12.16 -2.08
N TRP A 16 6.59 12.04 -3.22
CA TRP A 16 6.09 11.30 -4.38
C TRP A 16 5.93 9.80 -4.10
N ALA A 17 6.89 9.17 -3.41
CA ALA A 17 6.74 7.79 -2.94
C ALA A 17 5.50 7.61 -2.04
N GLY A 18 5.30 8.54 -1.11
CA GLY A 18 4.11 8.54 -0.25
C GLY A 18 2.80 8.65 -1.02
N VAL A 19 2.74 9.50 -2.04
CA VAL A 19 1.56 9.65 -2.91
C VAL A 19 1.25 8.36 -3.66
N ILE A 20 2.27 7.70 -4.22
CA ILE A 20 2.10 6.41 -4.93
C ILE A 20 1.53 5.36 -3.98
N ALA A 21 2.13 5.21 -2.79
CA ALA A 21 1.69 4.25 -1.78
C ALA A 21 0.27 4.55 -1.28
N ILE A 22 -0.10 5.83 -1.12
CA ILE A 22 -1.47 6.24 -0.78
C ILE A 22 -2.44 5.80 -1.88
N CYS A 23 -2.14 6.09 -3.15
CA CYS A 23 -2.99 5.71 -4.27
C CYS A 23 -3.20 4.19 -4.35
N GLN A 24 -2.12 3.40 -4.26
CA GLN A 24 -2.21 1.94 -4.23
C GLN A 24 -3.04 1.45 -3.03
N SER A 25 -2.86 2.09 -1.87
CA SER A 25 -3.61 1.71 -0.66
C SER A 25 -5.10 2.00 -0.76
N LEU A 26 -5.47 3.12 -1.39
CA LEU A 26 -6.87 3.44 -1.67
C LEU A 26 -7.51 2.44 -2.64
N ILE A 27 -6.77 1.93 -3.63
CA ILE A 27 -7.27 0.88 -4.53
C ILE A 27 -7.56 -0.40 -3.74
N GLY A 28 -6.63 -0.83 -2.88
CA GLY A 28 -6.82 -2.00 -2.02
C GLY A 28 -8.00 -1.86 -1.05
N LEU A 29 -8.17 -0.68 -0.44
CA LEU A 29 -9.32 -0.37 0.41
C LEU A 29 -10.63 -0.31 -0.38
N GLY A 30 -10.61 0.21 -1.61
CA GLY A 30 -11.76 0.19 -2.51
C GLY A 30 -12.20 -1.23 -2.84
N TYR A 31 -11.25 -2.12 -3.11
CA TYR A 31 -11.53 -3.54 -3.31
C TYR A 31 -12.14 -4.20 -2.06
N ALA A 32 -11.61 -3.88 -0.87
CA ALA A 32 -12.19 -4.34 0.39
C ALA A 32 -13.64 -3.85 0.56
N GLY A 33 -13.92 -2.60 0.21
CA GLY A 33 -15.29 -2.05 0.19
C GLY A 33 -16.21 -2.80 -0.77
N ILE A 34 -15.74 -3.15 -1.97
CA ILE A 34 -16.49 -3.97 -2.92
C ILE A 34 -16.79 -5.37 -2.35
N LEU A 35 -15.82 -6.00 -1.68
CA LEU A 35 -16.03 -7.30 -1.02
C LEU A 35 -17.12 -7.20 0.06
N ILE A 36 -17.07 -6.16 0.90
CA ILE A 36 -18.08 -5.93 1.94
C ILE A 36 -19.46 -5.71 1.31
N VAL A 37 -19.57 -4.87 0.29
CA VAL A 37 -20.85 -4.60 -0.39
C VAL A 37 -21.39 -5.86 -1.07
N ARG A 38 -20.52 -6.68 -1.67
CA ARG A 38 -20.92 -7.98 -2.26
C ARG A 38 -21.48 -8.94 -1.21
N GLU A 39 -20.84 -8.98 -0.04
CA GLU A 39 -21.29 -9.78 1.10
C GLU A 39 -22.68 -9.34 1.59
N PHE A 40 -22.88 -8.03 1.74
CA PHE A 40 -24.19 -7.47 2.12
C PHE A 40 -25.27 -7.62 1.04
N GLN A 41 -24.90 -7.74 -0.23
CA GLN A 41 -25.84 -7.93 -1.35
C GLN A 41 -26.27 -9.38 -1.55
N GLY A 42 -25.69 -10.34 -0.81
CA GLY A 42 -26.13 -11.74 -0.83
C GLY A 42 -26.14 -12.38 -2.22
N LYS A 43 -25.23 -11.98 -3.12
CA LYS A 43 -25.15 -12.56 -4.47
C LYS A 43 -24.50 -13.94 -4.41
N GLU A 44 -25.31 -14.92 -4.04
CA GLU A 44 -25.12 -16.31 -4.43
C GLU A 44 -25.34 -16.41 -5.95
N ASP A 45 -24.26 -16.26 -6.75
CA ASP A 45 -24.31 -16.61 -8.16
C ASP A 45 -23.47 -17.89 -8.44
N PRO A 46 -23.97 -18.83 -9.27
CA PRO A 46 -23.65 -20.26 -9.20
C PRO A 46 -22.37 -20.68 -9.95
N SER A 47 -21.44 -19.76 -10.19
CA SER A 47 -20.36 -19.95 -11.18
C SER A 47 -18.95 -20.09 -10.59
N LEU A 48 -18.78 -20.00 -9.27
CA LEU A 48 -17.49 -20.32 -8.65
C LEU A 48 -17.54 -21.76 -8.15
N VAL A 49 -16.95 -22.65 -8.95
CA VAL A 49 -16.56 -24.00 -8.55
C VAL A 49 -15.59 -23.89 -7.38
N SER A 50 -16.12 -23.79 -6.17
CA SER A 50 -15.48 -24.09 -4.89
C SER A 50 -16.60 -24.27 -3.88
N GLU A 51 -17.06 -25.52 -3.78
CA GLU A 51 -18.04 -25.97 -2.81
C GLU A 51 -17.60 -25.65 -1.38
N GLY A 52 -18.52 -25.10 -0.58
CA GLY A 52 -18.41 -25.10 0.88
C GLY A 52 -19.03 -23.87 1.52
N ALA A 53 -19.86 -24.09 2.54
CA ALA A 53 -20.58 -23.11 3.38
C ALA A 53 -19.69 -22.06 4.12
N ASN A 54 -18.44 -21.87 3.68
CA ASN A 54 -17.45 -20.94 4.22
C ASN A 54 -17.30 -19.66 3.38
N ILE A 55 -17.96 -19.53 2.23
CA ILE A 55 -17.76 -18.40 1.30
C ILE A 55 -18.00 -17.04 1.97
N ALA A 56 -19.05 -16.95 2.78
CA ALA A 56 -19.38 -15.72 3.52
C ALA A 56 -18.29 -15.31 4.53
N TRP A 57 -17.74 -16.29 5.24
CA TRP A 57 -16.68 -16.07 6.24
C TRP A 57 -15.34 -15.70 5.58
N VAL A 58 -15.05 -16.28 4.40
CA VAL A 58 -13.83 -15.98 3.63
C VAL A 58 -13.89 -14.58 3.02
N GLY A 59 -15.05 -14.14 2.51
CA GLY A 59 -15.26 -12.79 1.99
C GLY A 59 -15.05 -11.71 3.05
N PHE A 60 -15.69 -11.88 4.22
CA PHE A 60 -15.56 -10.96 5.35
C PHE A 60 -14.14 -10.94 5.95
N GLY A 61 -13.52 -12.11 6.12
CA GLY A 61 -12.14 -12.23 6.61
C GLY A 61 -11.13 -11.57 5.68
N THR A 62 -11.29 -11.74 4.36
CA THR A 62 -10.45 -11.08 3.35
C THR A 62 -10.63 -9.57 3.41
N ALA A 63 -11.85 -9.05 3.50
CA ALA A 63 -12.09 -7.62 3.58
C ALA A 63 -11.43 -6.97 4.82
N ILE A 64 -11.57 -7.57 6.00
CA ILE A 64 -10.92 -7.09 7.23
C ILE A 64 -9.40 -7.12 7.08
N PHE A 65 -8.84 -8.20 6.54
CA PHE A 65 -7.40 -8.31 6.30
C PHE A 65 -6.90 -7.17 5.40
N PHE A 66 -7.60 -6.89 4.29
CA PHE A 66 -7.25 -5.78 3.40
C PHE A 66 -7.33 -4.44 4.14
N ILE A 67 -8.38 -4.18 4.93
CA ILE A 67 -8.50 -2.95 5.70
C ILE A 67 -7.33 -2.76 6.66
N ILE A 68 -6.92 -3.82 7.36
CA ILE A 68 -5.81 -3.77 8.31
C ILE A 68 -4.49 -3.48 7.58
N ILE A 69 -4.18 -4.25 6.53
CA ILE A 69 -2.90 -4.12 5.81
C ILE A 69 -2.82 -2.78 5.09
N PHE A 70 -3.79 -2.47 4.23
CA PHE A 70 -3.78 -1.23 3.46
C PHE A 70 -3.99 0.00 4.32
N GLY A 71 -4.75 -0.11 5.42
CA GLY A 71 -4.87 0.95 6.43
C GLY A 71 -3.54 1.23 7.14
N ALA A 72 -2.79 0.20 7.52
CA ALA A 72 -1.48 0.36 8.13
C ALA A 72 -0.45 0.97 7.17
N VAL A 73 -0.45 0.55 5.91
CA VAL A 73 0.42 1.13 4.87
C VAL A 73 0.05 2.59 4.61
N LEU A 74 -1.24 2.91 4.48
CA LEU A 74 -1.72 4.28 4.30
C LEU A 74 -1.28 5.17 5.48
N ALA A 75 -1.46 4.71 6.71
CA ALA A 75 -0.99 5.41 7.90
C ALA A 75 0.53 5.60 7.88
N GLY A 76 1.29 4.59 7.45
CA GLY A 76 2.74 4.64 7.25
C GLY A 76 3.16 5.69 6.22
N ALA A 77 2.53 5.71 5.05
CA ALA A 77 2.77 6.67 3.98
C ALA A 77 2.46 8.11 4.44
N VAL A 78 1.32 8.33 5.09
CA VAL A 78 0.95 9.63 5.67
C VAL A 78 1.92 10.06 6.77
N SER A 79 2.35 9.14 7.64
CA SER A 79 3.33 9.41 8.69
C SER A 79 4.69 9.81 8.10
N MET A 80 5.13 9.15 7.04
CA MET A 80 6.36 9.50 6.31
C MET A 80 6.25 10.89 5.65
N MET A 81 5.09 11.20 5.04
CA MET A 81 4.85 12.52 4.45
C MET A 81 4.80 13.66 5.49
N LYS A 82 4.44 13.35 6.74
CA LYS A 82 4.48 14.29 7.88
C LYS A 82 5.88 14.43 8.50
N GLY A 83 6.92 13.84 7.90
CA GLY A 83 8.30 13.91 8.37
C GLY A 83 8.58 13.06 9.62
N ARG A 84 7.72 12.09 9.95
CA ARG A 84 7.96 11.17 11.09
C ARG A 84 8.86 10.00 10.67
N LYS A 85 9.71 9.56 11.62
CA LYS A 85 10.73 8.53 11.41
C LYS A 85 10.15 7.12 11.11
N TRP A 86 8.84 6.91 11.32
CA TRP A 86 8.24 5.57 11.50
C TRP A 86 7.42 5.03 10.30
N GLY A 87 7.50 5.64 9.11
CA GLY A 87 6.63 5.25 7.97
C GLY A 87 7.27 4.37 6.89
N ARG A 88 8.61 4.27 6.86
CA ARG A 88 9.34 3.73 5.69
C ARG A 88 9.28 2.22 5.55
N GLY A 89 9.35 1.49 6.67
CA GLY A 89 9.38 0.02 6.69
C GLY A 89 8.10 -0.61 6.10
N PRO A 90 6.90 -0.25 6.59
CA PRO A 90 5.64 -0.80 6.07
C PRO A 90 5.42 -0.51 4.59
N VAL A 91 5.78 0.70 4.13
CA VAL A 91 5.66 1.07 2.71
C VAL A 91 6.63 0.24 1.86
N ALA A 92 7.89 0.10 2.27
CA ALA A 92 8.86 -0.73 1.53
C ALA A 92 8.42 -2.20 1.42
N MET A 93 7.92 -2.77 2.52
CA MET A 93 7.37 -4.13 2.53
C MET A 93 6.22 -4.26 1.53
N MET A 94 5.33 -3.27 1.50
CA MET A 94 4.20 -3.25 0.58
C MET A 94 4.62 -3.24 -0.88
N GLU A 95 5.56 -2.38 -1.27
CA GLU A 95 6.03 -2.32 -2.66
C GLU A 95 6.71 -3.63 -3.10
N MET A 96 7.43 -4.30 -2.20
CA MET A 96 8.03 -5.62 -2.50
C MET A 96 6.95 -6.69 -2.72
N ILE A 97 5.88 -6.68 -1.92
CA ILE A 97 4.73 -7.58 -2.12
C ILE A 97 4.02 -7.26 -3.44
N LEU A 98 3.86 -5.98 -3.79
CA LEU A 98 3.26 -5.57 -5.07
C LEU A 98 4.08 -6.04 -6.28
N LEU A 99 5.40 -6.06 -6.19
CA LEU A 99 6.24 -6.65 -7.23
C LEU A 99 5.95 -8.13 -7.41
N LEU A 100 5.83 -8.89 -6.32
CA LEU A 100 5.47 -10.30 -6.39
C LEU A 100 4.07 -10.48 -7.02
N ILE A 101 3.10 -9.65 -6.62
CA ILE A 101 1.74 -9.66 -7.20
C ILE A 101 1.78 -9.35 -8.70
N SER A 102 2.61 -8.40 -9.13
CA SER A 102 2.72 -8.05 -10.56
C SER A 102 3.20 -9.23 -11.41
N TYR A 103 4.10 -10.06 -10.88
CA TYR A 103 4.53 -11.29 -11.53
C TYR A 103 3.37 -12.29 -11.67
N TYR A 104 2.59 -12.50 -10.60
CA TYR A 104 1.38 -13.33 -10.67
C TYR A 104 0.35 -12.80 -11.69
N MET A 105 0.16 -11.48 -11.79
CA MET A 105 -0.76 -10.87 -12.77
C MET A 105 -0.29 -11.10 -14.20
N PHE A 106 1.02 -11.07 -14.43
CA PHE A 106 1.61 -11.40 -15.73
C PHE A 106 1.32 -12.86 -16.10
N SER A 107 1.52 -13.79 -15.17
CA SER A 107 1.18 -15.21 -15.36
C SER A 107 -0.32 -15.45 -15.56
N GLY A 108 -1.17 -14.61 -14.97
CA GLY A 108 -2.64 -14.66 -15.13
C GLY A 108 -3.18 -13.99 -16.40
N GLY A 109 -2.32 -13.48 -17.29
CA GLY A 109 -2.73 -12.86 -18.56
C GLY A 109 -3.16 -11.38 -18.45
N ALA A 110 -3.07 -10.77 -17.27
CA ALA A 110 -3.43 -9.37 -17.05
C ALA A 110 -2.23 -8.42 -17.31
N LEU A 111 -1.69 -8.45 -18.54
CA LEU A 111 -0.43 -7.80 -18.91
C LEU A 111 -0.36 -6.31 -18.54
N TRP A 112 -1.39 -5.54 -18.88
CA TRP A 112 -1.41 -4.09 -18.65
C TRP A 112 -1.43 -3.73 -17.16
N ALA A 113 -2.19 -4.49 -16.39
CA ALA A 113 -2.29 -4.29 -14.95
C ALA A 113 -1.01 -4.75 -14.23
N ALA A 114 -0.37 -5.83 -14.70
CA ALA A 114 0.94 -6.26 -14.23
C ALA A 114 2.01 -5.18 -14.45
N LEU A 115 2.08 -4.60 -15.66
CA LEU A 115 3.02 -3.53 -15.99
C LEU A 115 2.79 -2.27 -15.15
N ALA A 116 1.53 -1.83 -15.00
CA ALA A 116 1.20 -0.65 -14.21
C ALA A 116 1.58 -0.85 -12.73
N THR A 117 1.25 -2.00 -12.14
CA THR A 117 1.62 -2.34 -10.77
C THR A 117 3.13 -2.39 -10.60
N ALA A 118 3.84 -3.12 -11.46
CA ALA A 118 5.30 -3.26 -11.39
C ALA A 118 6.00 -1.89 -11.52
N ALA A 119 5.58 -1.07 -12.48
CA ALA A 119 6.16 0.26 -12.70
C ALA A 119 5.93 1.17 -11.49
N SER A 120 4.72 1.17 -10.92
CA SER A 120 4.41 1.96 -9.73
C SER A 120 5.24 1.54 -8.53
N ALA A 121 5.40 0.23 -8.31
CA ALA A 121 6.15 -0.32 -7.19
C ALA A 121 7.65 -0.06 -7.30
N LEU A 122 8.22 -0.22 -8.51
CA LEU A 122 9.61 0.14 -8.76
C LEU A 122 9.84 1.64 -8.55
N ALA A 123 8.95 2.50 -9.05
CA ALA A 123 9.09 3.93 -8.86
C ALA A 123 9.07 4.32 -7.38
N ALA A 124 8.12 3.76 -6.61
CA ALA A 124 8.04 3.99 -5.16
C ALA A 124 9.30 3.52 -4.43
N LEU A 125 9.82 2.32 -4.74
CA LEU A 125 11.07 1.79 -4.17
C LEU A 125 12.27 2.68 -4.53
N ILE A 126 12.42 3.09 -5.78
CA ILE A 126 13.51 3.97 -6.22
C ILE A 126 13.46 5.31 -5.49
N PHE A 127 12.27 5.90 -5.32
CA PHE A 127 12.12 7.14 -4.58
C PHE A 127 12.39 6.96 -3.08
N LEU A 128 11.99 5.81 -2.52
CA LEU A 128 12.24 5.47 -1.12
C LEU A 128 13.74 5.30 -0.88
N PHE A 129 14.45 4.52 -1.71
CA PHE A 129 15.87 4.21 -1.57
C PHE A 129 16.82 5.23 -2.21
N SER A 130 16.31 6.32 -2.80
CA SER A 130 17.16 7.37 -3.37
C SER A 130 18.13 7.93 -2.31
N PRO A 131 19.41 8.20 -2.64
CA PRO A 131 20.44 8.64 -1.67
C PRO A 131 20.01 9.84 -0.82
N LYS A 132 19.29 10.83 -1.41
CA LYS A 132 18.72 11.96 -0.64
C LYS A 132 17.73 11.55 0.46
N SER A 133 17.03 10.44 0.28
CA SER A 133 16.09 9.87 1.27
C SER A 133 16.84 9.11 2.37
N VAL A 134 18.00 8.54 2.06
CA VAL A 134 18.88 7.84 3.01
C VAL A 134 19.69 8.85 3.83
N ASP A 135 20.19 9.92 3.20
CA ASP A 135 20.91 11.01 3.87
C ASP A 135 20.01 11.75 4.87
N TRP A 136 18.77 12.07 4.49
CA TRP A 136 17.79 12.66 5.41
C TRP A 136 17.45 11.72 6.58
N ALA A 137 17.37 10.41 6.33
CA ALA A 137 17.14 9.45 7.40
C ALA A 137 18.35 9.39 8.36
N ALA A 138 19.57 9.41 7.83
CA ALA A 138 20.80 9.40 8.63
C ALA A 138 20.94 10.67 9.48
N GLU A 139 20.60 11.85 8.96
CA GLU A 139 20.56 13.10 9.73
C GLU A 139 19.49 13.05 10.83
N ASN A 140 18.32 12.48 10.53
CA ASN A 140 17.22 12.36 11.48
C ASN A 140 17.46 11.30 12.58
N TYR A 141 18.38 10.35 12.40
CA TYR A 141 18.79 9.39 13.44
C TYR A 141 19.94 9.91 14.32
N ARG A 142 20.69 10.93 13.88
CA ARG A 142 21.77 11.57 14.66
C ARG A 142 21.30 12.68 15.61
N SER A 143 20.02 13.04 15.59
CA SER A 143 19.38 14.02 16.50
C SER A 143 18.30 13.38 17.36
#